data_AF-A0A0M5IP01-F1
#
_entry.id   AF-A0A0M5IP01-F1
#
_cell.length_a   1.000
_cell.length_b   1.000
_cell.length_c   1.000
_cell.angle_alpha   90.00
_cell.angle_beta   90.00
_cell.angle_gamma   90.00
#
_symmetry.space_group_name_H-M   'P 1'
#
loop_
_entity.id
_entity.type
_entity.pdbx_description
1 polymer ?
#
loop_
_entity_poly.entity_id
_entity_poly.type
_entity_poly.pdbx_seq_one_letter_code
_entity_poly.pdbx_strand_id
1 'polypeptide(L)'
;MHQAAETAYTCYLLVRSQYVPRSHNLKFLRSLAEDREPRLVEAWPRATKLDRRRFELTKRAYVEARYSAAYVIDNDDLQAIRAAVTSLRDMVATVSREWLEGLRQKAEL
;
A
#
# COMPACT_ATOMS: atom_id res chain seq x y z
N MET A 1 -6.68 -5.24 -7.04
CA MET A 1 -6.40 -4.59 -5.74
C MET A 1 -4.97 -4.82 -5.27
N HIS A 2 -4.48 -6.07 -5.17
CA HIS A 2 -3.08 -6.34 -4.81
C HIS A 2 -2.06 -5.51 -5.60
N GLN A 3 -2.09 -5.63 -6.93
CA GLN A 3 -1.14 -4.95 -7.82
C GLN A 3 -1.17 -3.42 -7.63
N ALA A 4 -2.35 -2.83 -7.48
CA ALA A 4 -2.48 -1.39 -7.22
C ALA A 4 -1.84 -0.97 -5.88
N ALA A 5 -2.01 -1.77 -4.82
CA ALA A 5 -1.36 -1.51 -3.53
C ALA A 5 0.17 -1.64 -3.62
N GLU A 6 0.65 -2.68 -4.31
CA GLU A 6 2.07 -2.92 -4.57
C GLU A 6 2.70 -1.76 -5.36
N THR A 7 2.03 -1.29 -6.42
CA THR A 7 2.47 -0.14 -7.22
C THR A 7 2.50 1.13 -6.39
N ALA A 8 1.51 1.37 -5.52
CA ALA A 8 1.48 2.55 -4.67
C ALA A 8 2.67 2.57 -3.69
N TYR A 9 2.96 1.46 -2.99
CA TYR A 9 4.13 1.39 -2.12
C TYR A 9 5.44 1.53 -2.89
N THR A 10 5.55 0.89 -4.06
CA THR A 10 6.73 1.02 -4.93
C THR A 10 6.97 2.48 -5.34
N CYS A 11 5.92 3.18 -5.77
CA CYS A 11 5.97 4.59 -6.11
C CYS A 11 6.50 5.43 -4.95
N TYR A 12 5.93 5.26 -3.75
CA TYR A 12 6.38 5.96 -2.55
C TYR A 12 7.86 5.70 -2.23
N LEU A 13 8.30 4.44 -2.25
CA LEU A 13 9.67 4.07 -1.92
C LEU A 13 10.69 4.66 -2.91
N LEU A 14 10.35 4.66 -4.21
CA LEU A 14 11.16 5.28 -5.25
C LEU A 14 11.29 6.79 -5.04
N VAL A 15 10.17 7.49 -4.81
CA VAL A 15 10.19 8.94 -4.55
C VAL A 15 10.99 9.28 -3.29
N ARG A 16 10.80 8.50 -2.22
CA ARG A 16 11.37 8.79 -0.90
C ARG A 16 12.86 8.45 -0.81
N SER A 17 13.29 7.38 -1.47
CA SER A 17 14.61 6.78 -1.24
C SER A 17 15.41 6.47 -2.50
N GLN A 18 14.89 6.75 -3.70
CA GLN A 18 15.49 6.41 -4.99
C GLN A 18 15.77 4.90 -5.17
N TYR A 19 15.18 4.07 -4.30
CA TYR A 19 15.38 2.64 -4.26
C TYR A 19 14.06 1.94 -3.93
N VAL A 20 13.83 0.83 -4.62
CA VAL A 20 12.81 -0.14 -4.24
C VAL A 20 13.47 -1.52 -4.17
N PRO A 21 13.23 -2.31 -3.11
CA PRO A 21 13.72 -3.67 -3.07
C PRO A 21 13.08 -4.52 -4.18
N ARG A 22 13.81 -5.48 -4.73
CA ARG A 22 13.27 -6.47 -5.68
C ARG A 22 12.40 -7.50 -4.96
N SER A 23 11.21 -7.10 -4.54
CA SER A 23 10.25 -7.95 -3.83
C SER A 23 8.81 -7.58 -4.18
N HIS A 24 8.03 -8.59 -4.55
CA HIS A 24 6.57 -8.48 -4.74
C HIS A 24 5.80 -8.76 -3.42
N ASN A 25 6.50 -8.85 -2.29
CA ASN A 25 5.85 -9.14 -1.00
C ASN A 25 5.18 -7.88 -0.45
N LEU A 26 3.85 -7.82 -0.59
CA LEU A 26 3.05 -6.67 -0.16
C LEU A 26 3.22 -6.34 1.34
N LYS A 27 3.41 -7.34 2.22
CA LYS A 27 3.63 -7.09 3.65
C LYS A 27 4.98 -6.40 3.89
N PHE A 28 6.01 -6.81 3.16
CA PHE A 28 7.34 -6.22 3.26
C PHE A 28 7.37 -4.78 2.74
N LEU A 29 6.78 -4.54 1.55
CA LEU A 29 6.67 -3.18 1.00
C LEU A 29 5.87 -2.25 1.92
N ARG A 30 4.77 -2.74 2.49
CA ARG A 30 3.98 -2.02 3.47
C ARG A 30 4.80 -1.61 4.70
N SER A 31 5.50 -2.56 5.33
CA SER A 31 6.34 -2.25 6.50
C SER A 31 7.39 -1.20 6.19
N LEU A 32 8.12 -1.36 5.07
CA LEU A 32 9.14 -0.39 4.66
C LEU A 32 8.60 1.02 4.36
N ALA A 33 7.36 1.12 3.90
CA ALA A 33 6.73 2.39 3.61
C ALA A 33 6.22 3.06 4.89
N GLU A 34 5.51 2.31 5.73
CA GLU A 34 4.98 2.81 7.01
C GLU A 34 6.07 3.20 8.01
N ASP A 35 7.22 2.51 8.01
CA ASP A 35 8.38 2.86 8.84
C ASP A 35 8.96 4.24 8.46
N ARG A 36 8.78 4.67 7.21
CA ARG A 36 9.29 5.96 6.69
C ARG A 36 8.23 7.06 6.70
N GLU A 37 6.96 6.70 6.56
CA GLU A 37 5.81 7.60 6.61
C GLU A 37 4.68 6.95 7.44
N PRO A 38 4.65 7.22 8.75
CA PRO A 38 3.65 6.65 9.66
C PRO A 38 2.21 6.96 9.30
N ARG A 39 1.94 8.06 8.57
CA ARG A 39 0.58 8.39 8.08
C ARG A 39 0.00 7.28 7.18
N LEU A 40 0.83 6.50 6.49
CA LEU A 40 0.37 5.40 5.64
C LEU A 40 -0.28 4.25 6.42
N VAL A 41 -0.08 4.16 7.73
CA VAL A 41 -0.76 3.17 8.59
C VAL A 41 -2.28 3.30 8.51
N GLU A 42 -2.78 4.52 8.31
CA GLU A 42 -4.23 4.81 8.23
C GLU A 42 -4.92 4.09 7.06
N ALA A 43 -4.20 3.76 5.99
CA ALA A 43 -4.77 3.01 4.86
C ALA A 43 -5.21 1.60 5.25
N TRP A 44 -4.53 1.01 6.24
CA TRP A 44 -4.73 -0.36 6.65
C TRP A 44 -4.75 -0.47 8.17
N PRO A 45 -5.86 -0.08 8.82
CA PRO A 45 -6.02 -0.23 10.25
C PRO A 45 -5.74 -1.67 10.71
N ARG A 46 -5.32 -1.82 11.96
CA ARG A 46 -5.01 -3.15 12.57
C ARG A 46 -5.82 -3.39 13.85
N ALA A 47 -6.84 -2.56 14.09
CA ALA A 47 -7.60 -2.51 15.33
C ALA A 47 -8.46 -3.77 15.51
N THR A 48 -9.11 -4.23 14.45
CA THR A 48 -10.01 -5.38 14.49
C THR A 48 -9.43 -6.61 13.81
N LYS A 49 -9.97 -7.80 14.14
CA LYS A 49 -9.67 -9.03 13.39
C LYS A 49 -10.05 -8.91 11.91
N LEU A 50 -11.13 -8.17 11.62
CA LEU A 50 -11.63 -7.95 10.27
C LEU A 50 -10.62 -7.15 9.42
N ASP A 51 -10.03 -6.09 9.99
CA ASP A 51 -9.04 -5.27 9.27
C ASP A 51 -7.82 -6.11 8.87
N ARG A 52 -7.32 -6.92 9.81
CA ARG A 52 -6.20 -7.83 9.57
C ARG A 52 -6.53 -8.85 8.48
N ARG A 53 -7.75 -9.42 8.52
CA ARG A 53 -8.22 -10.37 7.51
C ARG A 53 -8.31 -9.73 6.10
N ARG A 54 -8.80 -8.50 5.98
CA ARG A 54 -8.91 -7.79 4.69
C ARG A 54 -7.55 -7.53 4.05
N PHE A 55 -6.55 -7.15 4.86
CA PHE A 55 -5.18 -7.04 4.37
C PHE A 55 -4.63 -8.40 3.90
N GLU A 56 -4.86 -9.47 4.68
CA GLU A 56 -4.44 -10.82 4.32
C GLU A 56 -5.10 -11.34 3.03
N LEU A 57 -6.38 -11.07 2.82
CA LEU A 57 -7.10 -11.36 1.57
C LEU A 57 -6.45 -10.65 0.38
N THR A 58 -6.08 -9.38 0.55
CA THR A 58 -5.39 -8.59 -0.49
C THR A 58 -4.02 -9.17 -0.81
N LYS A 59 -3.26 -9.57 0.21
CA LYS A 59 -1.93 -10.17 0.05
C LYS A 59 -2.01 -11.51 -0.70
N ARG A 60 -2.90 -12.42 -0.27
CA ARG A 60 -3.07 -13.75 -0.88
C ARG A 60 -3.58 -13.70 -2.32
N ALA A 61 -4.35 -12.66 -2.67
CA ALA A 61 -4.95 -12.49 -4.00
C ALA A 61 -3.96 -12.54 -5.17
N TYR A 62 -2.67 -12.22 -4.96
CA TYR A 62 -1.69 -12.22 -6.05
C TYR A 62 -1.52 -13.59 -6.71
N VAL A 63 -1.46 -14.64 -5.89
CA VAL A 63 -1.27 -16.02 -6.33
C VAL A 63 -2.61 -16.75 -6.32
N GLU A 64 -3.32 -16.70 -5.20
CA GLU A 64 -4.43 -17.62 -4.96
C GLU A 64 -5.67 -17.31 -5.79
N ALA A 65 -5.93 -16.03 -6.09
CA ALA A 65 -7.11 -15.66 -6.89
C ALA A 65 -7.08 -16.21 -8.32
N ARG A 66 -5.92 -16.66 -8.81
CA ARG A 66 -5.76 -17.24 -10.15
C ARG A 66 -5.72 -18.77 -10.15
N TYR A 67 -5.25 -19.37 -9.05
CA TYR A 67 -4.87 -20.78 -9.03
C TYR A 67 -5.58 -21.60 -7.95
N SER A 68 -6.32 -20.97 -7.03
CA SER A 68 -6.95 -21.65 -5.90
C SER A 68 -8.46 -21.45 -5.89
N ALA A 69 -9.20 -22.56 -5.99
CA ALA A 69 -10.65 -22.57 -5.76
C ALA A 69 -11.03 -22.25 -4.30
N ALA A 70 -10.08 -22.33 -3.37
CA ALA A 70 -10.29 -21.97 -1.96
C ALA A 70 -10.16 -20.46 -1.70
N TYR A 71 -9.79 -19.65 -2.70
CA TYR A 71 -9.78 -18.21 -2.58
C TYR A 71 -11.20 -17.67 -2.72
N VAL A 72 -11.82 -17.37 -1.59
CA VAL A 72 -13.17 -16.79 -1.52
C VAL A 72 -13.08 -15.41 -0.88
N ILE A 73 -13.76 -14.45 -1.49
CA ILE A 73 -13.91 -13.08 -1.02
C ILE A 73 -15.36 -12.65 -1.26
N ASP A 74 -16.00 -12.11 -0.22
CA ASP A 74 -17.34 -11.55 -0.34
C ASP A 74 -17.32 -10.11 -0.87
N ASN A 75 -18.50 -9.58 -1.20
CA ASN A 75 -18.60 -8.23 -1.75
C ASN A 75 -18.13 -7.18 -0.73
N ASP A 76 -18.53 -7.30 0.54
CA ASP A 76 -18.23 -6.31 1.57
C ASP A 76 -16.72 -6.16 1.82
N ASP A 77 -16.00 -7.27 1.86
CA ASP A 77 -14.55 -7.28 1.92
C ASP A 77 -13.93 -6.68 0.67
N LEU A 78 -14.45 -7.00 -0.52
CA LEU A 78 -13.94 -6.44 -1.77
C LEU A 78 -14.12 -4.92 -1.83
N GLN A 79 -15.27 -4.40 -1.39
CA GLN A 79 -15.54 -2.97 -1.29
C GLN A 79 -14.59 -2.29 -0.29
N ALA A 80 -14.43 -2.89 0.88
CA ALA A 80 -13.54 -2.37 1.92
C ALA A 80 -12.06 -2.38 1.49
N ILE A 81 -11.61 -3.45 0.83
CA ILE A 81 -10.27 -3.55 0.26
C ILE A 81 -10.07 -2.48 -0.82
N ARG A 82 -11.07 -2.26 -1.70
CA ARG A 82 -10.97 -1.20 -2.70
C ARG A 82 -10.82 0.16 -2.02
N ALA A 83 -11.63 0.47 -1.02
CA ALA A 83 -11.57 1.73 -0.28
C ALA A 83 -10.19 1.92 0.38
N ALA A 84 -9.65 0.88 1.03
CA ALA A 84 -8.32 0.91 1.63
C ALA A 84 -7.20 1.16 0.60
N VAL A 85 -7.26 0.50 -0.57
CA VAL A 85 -6.26 0.70 -1.64
C VAL A 85 -6.38 2.10 -2.27
N THR A 86 -7.60 2.62 -2.42
CA THR A 86 -7.82 3.99 -2.89
C THR A 86 -7.25 5.01 -1.90
N SER A 87 -7.55 4.85 -0.60
CA SER A 87 -6.99 5.69 0.46
C SER A 87 -5.47 5.65 0.46
N LEU A 88 -4.86 4.46 0.36
CA LEU A 88 -3.41 4.30 0.25
C LEU A 88 -2.83 5.10 -0.93
N ARG A 89 -3.42 4.96 -2.13
CA ARG A 89 -2.98 5.67 -3.33
C ARG A 89 -3.00 7.18 -3.10
N ASP A 90 -4.09 7.69 -2.53
CA ASP A 90 -4.28 9.12 -2.35
C ASP A 90 -3.31 9.68 -1.30
N MET A 91 -3.09 8.97 -0.20
CA MET A 91 -2.07 9.33 0.80
C MET A 91 -0.66 9.29 0.21
N VAL A 92 -0.30 8.22 -0.52
CA VAL A 92 0.99 8.13 -1.21
C VAL A 92 1.20 9.31 -2.15
N ALA A 93 0.17 9.69 -2.93
CA ALA A 93 0.26 10.82 -3.83
C ALA A 93 0.49 12.14 -3.09
N THR A 94 -0.20 12.35 -1.97
CA THR A 94 -0.04 13.55 -1.12
C THR A 94 1.35 13.63 -0.53
N VAL A 95 1.79 12.61 0.20
CA VAL A 95 3.11 12.64 0.87
C VAL A 95 4.27 12.68 -0.11
N SER A 96 4.11 12.10 -1.31
CA SER A 96 5.13 12.17 -2.36
C SER A 96 5.25 13.57 -2.94
N ARG A 97 4.13 14.27 -3.16
CA ARG A 97 4.14 15.68 -3.59
C ARG A 97 4.75 16.60 -2.55
N GLU A 98 4.38 16.43 -1.28
CA GLU A 98 4.96 17.19 -0.16
C GLU A 98 6.50 17.04 -0.11
N TRP A 99 6.98 15.80 -0.27
CA TRP A 99 8.42 15.51 -0.29
C TRP A 99 9.14 16.19 -1.47
N LEU A 100 8.58 16.07 -2.69
CA LEU A 100 9.16 16.66 -3.88
C LEU A 100 9.20 18.20 -3.83
N GLU A 101 8.13 18.82 -3.32
CA GLU A 101 8.08 20.27 -3.13
C GLU A 101 9.15 20.73 -2.13
N GLY A 102 9.30 20.02 -1.00
CA GLY A 102 10.34 20.30 -0.04
C GLY A 102 11.77 20.14 -0.59
N LEU A 103 11.98 19.21 -1.53
CA LEU A 103 13.27 19.09 -2.24
C LEU A 103 13.50 20.25 -3.21
N ARG A 104 12.46 20.67 -3.94
CA ARG A 104 12.53 21.79 -4.88
C ARG A 104 12.90 23.10 -4.17
N GLN A 105 12.22 23.40 -3.08
CA GLN A 105 12.50 24.61 -2.27
C GLN A 105 13.94 24.63 -1.76
N LYS A 106 14.49 23.48 -1.37
CA LYS A 106 15.90 23.37 -0.92
C LYS A 106 16.92 23.53 -2.04
N ALA A 107 16.54 23.27 -3.29
CA ALA A 107 17.42 23.42 -4.44
C ALA A 107 17.41 24.85 -5.02
N GLU A 108 16.35 25.62 -4.74
CA GLU A 108 16.21 27.03 -5.11
C GLU A 108 16.81 28.01 -4.09
N LEU A 109 17.21 27.50 -2.90
CA LEU A 109 17.97 28.21 -1.86
C LEU A 109 19.48 28.06 -2.07
#